data_AF-A0A2N2N2K1-F1
#
_entry.id   AF-A0A2N2N2K1-F1
#
_cell.length_a   1.000
_cell.length_b   1.000
_cell.length_c   1.000
_cell.angle_alpha   90.00
_cell.angle_beta   90.00
_cell.angle_gamma   90.00
#
_symmetry.space_group_name_H-M   'P 1'
#
loop_
_entity.id
_entity.type
_entity.pdbx_description
1 polymer ?
#
loop_
_entity_poly.entity_id
_entity_poly.type
_entity_poly.pdbx_seq_one_letter_code
_entity_poly.pdbx_strand_id
1 'polypeptide(L)'
;MDNNNENPVVPEVVTVDPVQPVEKSHKRSNGRLFGPFILILVGLILLFQNLNLVNVHLNWWAAFIYIPVLGSIATGINAFQKSGKFDTAVRSSLGGVIVVGTVATMLLFDLDWSRFWPLMLIAPGLSGLINGISLADREDHPNAAKWAGLSLWFGLATILLGVGFLAKFMPIPAIESLLFNRWWAIPILIPGVGAFINALVICAGNGFKATWTVWGFSLIGVAFTATGLFALYNLNWNLLGPIILIAGGLVVLSGLLTKK
;
A
#
# COMPACT_ATOMS: atom_id res chain seq x y z
N MET A 1 -74.12 -30.97 17.54
CA MET A 1 -73.78 -32.16 16.75
C MET A 1 -72.95 -31.66 15.59
N ASP A 2 -71.65 -31.60 15.83
CA ASP A 2 -70.64 -31.10 14.91
C ASP A 2 -70.36 -32.17 13.86
N ASN A 3 -70.29 -31.79 12.58
CA ASN A 3 -69.82 -32.70 11.54
C ASN A 3 -68.72 -32.01 10.73
N ASN A 4 -67.50 -32.45 11.00
CA ASN A 4 -66.25 -31.97 10.41
C ASN A 4 -66.16 -32.38 8.94
N ASN A 5 -66.03 -31.40 8.05
CA ASN A 5 -65.58 -31.61 6.68
C ASN A 5 -64.05 -31.70 6.66
N GLU A 6 -63.50 -32.89 6.84
CA GLU A 6 -62.10 -33.19 6.58
C GLU A 6 -61.92 -33.54 5.10
N ASN A 7 -61.55 -32.54 4.29
CA ASN A 7 -60.97 -32.81 2.97
C ASN A 7 -59.53 -33.31 3.17
N PRO A 8 -59.15 -34.48 2.61
CA PRO A 8 -57.77 -34.94 2.70
C PRO A 8 -56.87 -34.02 1.88
N VAL A 9 -55.92 -33.36 2.56
CA VAL A 9 -54.87 -32.56 1.95
C VAL A 9 -53.91 -33.51 1.23
N VAL A 10 -54.05 -33.61 -0.09
CA VAL A 10 -53.09 -34.32 -0.93
C VAL A 10 -51.79 -33.49 -0.97
N PRO A 11 -50.63 -34.05 -0.56
CA PRO A 11 -49.38 -33.30 -0.64
C PRO A 11 -49.02 -33.03 -2.10
N GLU A 12 -48.90 -31.75 -2.45
CA GLU A 12 -48.38 -31.30 -3.72
C GLU A 12 -46.92 -31.74 -3.83
N VAL A 13 -46.66 -32.73 -4.69
CA VAL A 13 -45.31 -33.22 -4.97
C VAL A 13 -44.61 -32.16 -5.81
N VAL A 14 -43.90 -31.25 -5.14
CA VAL A 14 -42.99 -30.30 -5.78
C VAL A 14 -41.86 -31.12 -6.41
N THR A 15 -41.94 -31.35 -7.71
CA THR A 15 -40.83 -31.90 -8.51
C THR A 15 -39.73 -30.85 -8.53
N VAL A 16 -38.76 -30.99 -7.63
CA VAL A 16 -37.52 -30.22 -7.67
C VAL A 16 -36.71 -30.76 -8.85
N ASP A 17 -36.63 -29.97 -9.93
CA ASP A 17 -35.74 -30.28 -11.04
C ASP A 17 -34.33 -30.52 -10.51
N PRO A 18 -33.61 -31.57 -10.96
CA PRO A 18 -32.25 -31.80 -10.53
C PRO A 18 -31.42 -30.57 -10.91
N VAL A 19 -30.89 -29.89 -9.89
CA VAL A 19 -29.96 -28.78 -10.06
C VAL A 19 -28.79 -29.30 -10.89
N GLN A 20 -28.76 -28.92 -12.17
CA GLN A 20 -27.64 -29.28 -13.02
C GLN A 20 -26.38 -28.69 -12.38
N PRO A 21 -25.32 -29.48 -12.17
CA PRO A 21 -24.09 -28.95 -11.64
C PRO A 21 -23.62 -27.87 -12.61
N VAL A 22 -23.59 -26.63 -12.13
CA VAL A 22 -23.06 -25.49 -12.90
C VAL A 22 -21.62 -25.85 -13.24
N GLU A 23 -21.40 -26.30 -14.47
CA GLU A 23 -20.09 -26.66 -14.97
C GLU A 23 -19.28 -25.37 -14.98
N LYS A 24 -18.42 -25.22 -13.97
CA LYS A 24 -17.47 -24.11 -13.89
C LYS A 24 -16.53 -24.27 -15.08
N SER A 25 -16.84 -23.59 -16.17
CA SER A 25 -15.96 -23.42 -17.32
C SER A 25 -14.62 -22.86 -16.81
N HIS A 26 -13.66 -23.75 -16.58
CA HIS A 26 -12.27 -23.39 -16.35
C HIS A 26 -11.74 -22.75 -17.63
N LYS A 27 -11.89 -21.42 -17.72
CA LYS A 27 -11.27 -20.59 -18.74
C LYS A 27 -9.77 -20.71 -18.54
N ARG A 28 -9.14 -21.67 -19.22
CA ARG A 28 -7.68 -21.84 -19.30
C ARG A 28 -7.11 -20.52 -19.80
N SER A 29 -6.62 -19.71 -18.87
CA SER A 29 -5.94 -18.47 -19.22
C SER A 29 -4.62 -18.83 -19.91
N ASN A 30 -4.23 -17.95 -20.81
CA ASN A 30 -3.27 -18.14 -21.89
C ASN A 30 -1.79 -18.20 -21.42
N GLY A 31 -1.51 -18.85 -20.28
CA GLY A 31 -0.18 -18.91 -19.65
C GLY A 31 0.83 -19.81 -20.35
N ARG A 32 0.48 -20.46 -21.47
CA ARG A 32 1.34 -21.45 -22.14
C ARG A 32 2.48 -20.83 -22.96
N LEU A 33 2.38 -19.54 -23.30
CA LEU A 33 3.38 -18.80 -24.07
C LEU A 33 4.41 -18.06 -23.21
N PHE A 34 4.27 -18.04 -21.88
CA PHE A 34 5.16 -17.25 -21.02
C PHE A 34 6.51 -17.94 -20.74
N GLY A 35 6.51 -19.27 -20.60
CA GLY A 35 7.71 -20.07 -20.35
C GLY A 35 8.79 -19.95 -21.45
N PRO A 36 8.44 -20.02 -22.75
CA PRO A 36 9.41 -19.87 -23.84
C PRO A 36 10.10 -18.51 -23.88
N PHE A 37 9.38 -17.42 -23.62
CA PHE A 37 9.97 -16.08 -23.58
C PHE A 37 10.98 -15.91 -22.44
N ILE A 38 10.69 -16.48 -21.27
CA ILE A 38 11.63 -16.51 -20.14
C ILE A 38 12.91 -17.27 -20.51
N LEU A 39 12.79 -18.41 -21.20
CA LEU A 39 13.96 -19.19 -21.64
C LEU A 39 14.81 -18.43 -22.67
N ILE A 40 14.19 -17.72 -23.61
CA ILE A 40 14.92 -16.89 -24.58
C ILE A 40 15.63 -15.73 -23.89
N LEU A 41 14.97 -15.06 -22.94
CA LEU A 41 15.57 -13.96 -22.18
C LEU A 41 16.76 -14.43 -21.34
N VAL A 42 16.62 -15.58 -20.66
CA VAL A 42 17.70 -16.22 -19.91
C VAL A 42 18.86 -16.60 -20.84
N GLY A 43 18.57 -17.16 -22.02
CA GLY A 43 19.58 -17.50 -23.02
C GLY A 43 20.37 -16.30 -23.54
N LEU A 44 19.68 -15.17 -23.79
CA LEU A 44 20.34 -13.91 -24.20
C LEU A 44 21.26 -13.37 -23.11
N ILE A 45 20.82 -13.37 -21.85
CA ILE A 45 21.63 -12.89 -20.71
C ILE A 45 22.89 -13.73 -20.55
N LEU A 46 22.79 -15.07 -20.64
CA LEU A 46 23.94 -15.97 -20.60
C LEU A 46 24.92 -15.72 -21.76
N LEU A 47 24.40 -15.39 -22.94
CA LEU A 47 25.20 -15.11 -24.13
C LEU A 47 25.96 -13.78 -23.99
N PHE A 48 25.32 -12.72 -23.49
CA PHE A 48 25.99 -11.44 -23.22
C PHE A 48 27.08 -11.55 -22.15
N GLN A 49 26.89 -12.40 -21.14
CA GLN A 49 27.87 -12.62 -20.08
C GLN A 49 29.09 -13.42 -20.58
N ASN A 50 28.88 -14.43 -21.43
CA ASN A 50 29.97 -15.23 -22.00
C ASN A 50 30.85 -14.38 -22.96
N LEU A 51 30.26 -13.41 -23.63
CA LEU A 51 30.97 -12.53 -24.56
C LEU A 51 31.90 -11.52 -23.87
N ASN A 52 31.88 -11.40 -22.53
CA ASN A 52 32.75 -10.52 -21.74
C ASN A 52 32.79 -9.05 -22.25
N LEU A 53 31.76 -8.63 -22.99
CA LEU A 53 31.69 -7.32 -23.66
C LEU A 53 31.49 -6.17 -22.66
N VAL A 54 31.11 -6.48 -21.41
CA VAL A 54 30.91 -5.50 -20.34
C VAL A 54 31.45 -6.08 -19.03
N ASN A 55 32.36 -5.37 -18.36
CA ASN A 55 32.94 -5.68 -17.04
C ASN A 55 31.90 -5.49 -15.90
N VAL A 56 30.68 -5.99 -16.05
CA VAL A 56 29.64 -5.92 -15.02
C VAL A 56 29.39 -7.33 -14.49
N HIS A 57 29.73 -7.57 -13.23
CA HIS A 57 29.35 -8.78 -12.52
C HIS A 57 27.83 -8.74 -12.29
N LEU A 58 27.06 -9.36 -13.19
CA LEU A 58 25.62 -9.50 -13.05
C LEU A 58 25.27 -10.81 -12.34
N ASN A 59 24.39 -10.71 -11.34
CA ASN A 59 23.83 -11.87 -10.65
C ASN A 59 22.70 -12.47 -11.49
N TRP A 60 23.05 -13.34 -12.45
CA TRP A 60 22.11 -13.96 -13.39
C TRP A 60 20.90 -14.64 -12.73
N TRP A 61 21.10 -15.23 -11.54
CA TRP A 61 20.03 -15.88 -10.79
C TRP A 61 18.94 -14.90 -10.34
N ALA A 62 19.26 -13.60 -10.18
CA ALA A 62 18.28 -12.58 -9.85
C ALA A 62 17.25 -12.37 -10.99
N ALA A 63 17.55 -12.81 -12.22
CA ALA A 63 16.59 -12.84 -13.31
C ALA A 63 15.36 -13.73 -12.98
N PHE A 64 15.50 -14.76 -12.14
CA PHE A 64 14.35 -15.55 -11.69
C PHE A 64 13.38 -14.74 -10.82
N ILE A 65 13.86 -13.74 -10.09
CA ILE A 65 13.03 -12.84 -9.28
C ILE A 65 12.19 -11.93 -10.18
N TYR A 66 12.58 -11.72 -11.44
CA TYR A 66 11.74 -11.00 -12.40
C TYR A 66 10.50 -11.79 -12.84
N ILE A 67 10.44 -13.11 -12.65
CA ILE A 67 9.24 -13.91 -13.00
C ILE A 67 7.97 -13.37 -12.31
N PRO A 68 7.91 -13.22 -10.97
CA PRO A 68 6.76 -12.61 -10.31
C PRO A 68 6.56 -11.12 -10.65
N VAL A 69 7.63 -10.40 -10.99
CA VAL A 69 7.52 -9.00 -11.47
C VAL A 69 6.77 -8.94 -12.79
N LEU A 70 7.16 -9.75 -13.77
CA LEU A 70 6.49 -9.83 -15.07
C LEU A 70 5.06 -10.35 -14.93
N GLY A 71 4.81 -11.31 -14.03
CA GLY A 71 3.46 -11.75 -13.69
C GLY A 71 2.59 -10.63 -13.12
N SER A 72 3.17 -9.78 -12.26
CA SER A 72 2.49 -8.59 -11.74
C SER A 72 2.19 -7.60 -12.87
N ILE A 73 3.16 -7.29 -13.74
CA ILE A 73 2.97 -6.42 -14.92
C ILE A 73 1.84 -6.94 -15.81
N ALA A 74 1.86 -8.22 -16.16
CA ALA A 74 0.83 -8.84 -17.00
C ALA A 74 -0.56 -8.73 -16.37
N THR A 75 -0.65 -8.91 -15.05
CA THR A 75 -1.91 -8.75 -14.31
C THR A 75 -2.41 -7.30 -14.37
N GLY A 76 -1.51 -6.33 -14.19
CA GLY A 76 -1.84 -4.90 -14.25
C GLY A 76 -2.29 -4.45 -15.63
N ILE A 77 -1.59 -4.88 -16.69
CA ILE A 77 -1.97 -4.60 -18.08
C ILE A 77 -3.34 -5.22 -18.40
N ASN A 78 -3.57 -6.48 -18.01
CA ASN A 78 -4.85 -7.15 -18.23
C ASN A 78 -5.99 -6.48 -17.45
N ALA A 79 -5.74 -6.00 -16.23
CA ALA A 79 -6.72 -5.25 -15.45
C ALA A 79 -7.06 -3.93 -16.15
N PHE A 80 -6.03 -3.17 -16.56
CA PHE A 80 -6.20 -1.90 -17.25
C PHE A 80 -6.94 -2.05 -18.60
N GLN A 81 -6.62 -3.08 -19.39
CA GLN A 81 -7.31 -3.36 -20.65
C GLN A 81 -8.79 -3.75 -20.45
N LYS A 82 -9.14 -4.39 -19.33
CA LYS A 82 -10.52 -4.79 -19.04
C LYS A 82 -11.37 -3.66 -18.50
N SER A 83 -10.84 -2.85 -17.58
CA SER A 83 -11.60 -1.77 -16.94
C SER A 83 -11.46 -0.43 -17.65
N GLY A 84 -10.39 -0.23 -18.45
CA GLY A 84 -10.04 1.04 -19.06
C GLY A 84 -9.67 2.13 -18.05
N LYS A 85 -9.57 1.79 -16.76
CA LYS A 85 -9.38 2.71 -15.64
C LYS A 85 -8.18 2.29 -14.80
N PHE A 86 -7.58 3.26 -14.11
CA PHE A 86 -6.51 3.01 -13.15
C PHE A 86 -7.09 2.58 -11.78
N ASP A 87 -7.73 1.41 -11.79
CA ASP A 87 -8.42 0.84 -10.64
C ASP A 87 -7.45 0.28 -9.58
N THR A 88 -8.01 -0.22 -8.48
CA THR A 88 -7.26 -0.83 -7.37
C THR A 88 -6.44 -2.06 -7.83
N ALA A 89 -6.90 -2.82 -8.83
CA ALA A 89 -6.17 -3.99 -9.35
C ALA A 89 -4.91 -3.57 -10.13
N VAL A 90 -4.99 -2.52 -10.94
CA VAL A 90 -3.83 -1.95 -11.65
C VAL A 90 -2.81 -1.39 -10.64
N ARG A 91 -3.28 -0.66 -9.63
CA ARG A 91 -2.42 -0.04 -8.60
C ARG A 91 -1.70 -1.06 -7.72
N SER A 92 -2.42 -2.09 -7.26
CA SER A 92 -1.83 -3.17 -6.45
C SER A 92 -0.79 -3.98 -7.23
N SER A 93 -1.06 -4.26 -8.51
CA SER A 93 -0.09 -4.85 -9.43
C SER A 93 1.16 -3.98 -9.55
N LEU A 94 1.01 -2.67 -9.79
CA LEU A 94 2.13 -1.74 -9.91
C LEU A 94 2.95 -1.66 -8.62
N GLY A 95 2.30 -1.72 -7.46
CA GLY A 95 2.96 -1.80 -6.16
C GLY A 95 3.87 -3.04 -6.03
N GLY A 96 3.40 -4.20 -6.50
CA GLY A 96 4.21 -5.42 -6.55
C GLY A 96 5.42 -5.28 -7.50
N VAL A 97 5.21 -4.67 -8.67
CA VAL A 97 6.29 -4.39 -9.63
C VAL A 97 7.34 -3.47 -9.03
N ILE A 98 6.92 -2.40 -8.35
CA ILE A 98 7.84 -1.44 -7.74
C ILE A 98 8.65 -2.10 -6.62
N VAL A 99 8.00 -2.79 -5.69
CA VAL A 99 8.70 -3.39 -4.54
C VAL A 99 9.59 -4.56 -4.96
N VAL A 100 9.01 -5.57 -5.61
CA VAL A 100 9.75 -6.78 -6.00
C VAL A 100 10.74 -6.47 -7.12
N GLY A 101 10.38 -5.60 -8.06
CA GLY A 101 11.26 -5.17 -9.14
C GLY A 101 12.46 -4.37 -8.63
N THR A 102 12.29 -3.53 -7.60
CA THR A 102 13.42 -2.84 -6.97
C THR A 102 14.40 -3.84 -6.36
N VAL A 103 13.92 -4.82 -5.59
CA VAL A 103 14.78 -5.88 -5.01
C VAL A 103 15.47 -6.69 -6.11
N ALA A 104 14.73 -7.10 -7.14
CA ALA A 104 15.29 -7.85 -8.26
C ALA A 104 16.37 -7.05 -9.00
N THR A 105 16.16 -5.74 -9.18
CA THR A 105 17.14 -4.83 -9.78
C THR A 105 18.39 -4.70 -8.91
N MET A 106 18.22 -4.48 -7.60
CA MET A 106 19.35 -4.37 -6.67
C MET A 106 20.21 -5.63 -6.68
N LEU A 107 19.57 -6.80 -6.66
CA LEU A 107 20.27 -8.08 -6.72
C LEU A 107 20.94 -8.29 -8.08
N LEU A 108 20.25 -8.00 -9.19
CA LEU A 108 20.78 -8.22 -10.55
C LEU A 108 22.08 -7.45 -10.80
N PHE A 109 22.15 -6.20 -10.33
CA PHE A 109 23.32 -5.34 -10.48
C PHE A 109 24.33 -5.46 -9.34
N ASP A 110 24.13 -6.38 -8.40
CA ASP A 110 24.99 -6.57 -7.23
C ASP A 110 25.21 -5.27 -6.45
N LEU A 111 24.13 -4.49 -6.26
CA LEU A 111 24.23 -3.19 -5.59
C LEU A 111 24.57 -3.37 -4.11
N ASP A 112 25.47 -2.52 -3.62
CA ASP A 112 25.86 -2.51 -2.20
C ASP A 112 24.66 -2.16 -1.31
N TRP A 113 24.22 -3.16 -0.53
CA TRP A 113 23.12 -3.03 0.42
C TRP A 113 23.38 -1.93 1.47
N SER A 114 24.64 -1.68 1.84
CA SER A 114 24.99 -0.62 2.78
C SER A 114 24.61 0.77 2.25
N ARG A 115 24.69 0.96 0.93
CA ARG A 115 24.42 2.24 0.25
C ARG A 115 22.99 2.35 -0.26
N PHE A 116 22.43 1.25 -0.76
CA PHE A 116 21.16 1.24 -1.50
C PHE A 116 19.96 0.70 -0.70
N TRP A 117 20.13 0.27 0.56
CA TRP A 117 18.99 -0.07 1.40
C TRP A 117 17.87 0.99 1.46
N PRO A 118 18.11 2.31 1.32
CA PRO A 118 17.01 3.28 1.33
C PRO A 118 16.02 3.09 0.18
N LEU A 119 16.40 2.41 -0.91
CA LEU A 119 15.46 2.01 -1.96
C LEU A 119 14.34 1.10 -1.42
N MET A 120 14.63 0.30 -0.39
CA MET A 120 13.64 -0.55 0.30
C MET A 120 12.62 0.26 1.11
N LEU A 121 12.87 1.54 1.37
CA LEU A 121 11.88 2.47 1.92
C LEU A 121 11.11 3.17 0.79
N ILE A 122 11.83 3.64 -0.23
CA ILE A 122 11.23 4.38 -1.35
C ILE A 122 10.22 3.50 -2.09
N ALA A 123 10.54 2.24 -2.36
CA ALA A 123 9.69 1.35 -3.13
C ALA A 123 8.30 1.09 -2.48
N PRO A 124 8.19 0.63 -1.21
CA PRO A 124 6.90 0.51 -0.56
C PRO A 124 6.24 1.86 -0.29
N GLY A 125 7.02 2.94 -0.07
CA GLY A 125 6.48 4.29 0.04
C GLY A 125 5.77 4.74 -1.24
N LEU A 126 6.38 4.49 -2.41
CA LEU A 126 5.80 4.78 -3.73
C LEU A 126 4.57 3.93 -4.01
N SER A 127 4.62 2.64 -3.67
CA SER A 127 3.46 1.76 -3.71
C SER A 127 2.30 2.29 -2.84
N GLY A 128 2.59 2.70 -1.60
CA GLY A 128 1.61 3.30 -0.69
C GLY A 128 1.04 4.61 -1.24
N LEU A 129 1.87 5.46 -1.85
CA LEU A 129 1.46 6.72 -2.47
C LEU A 129 0.54 6.49 -3.67
N ILE A 130 0.88 5.56 -4.57
CA ILE A 130 0.04 5.19 -5.71
C ILE A 130 -1.32 4.65 -5.26
N ASN A 131 -1.33 3.83 -4.21
CA ASN A 131 -2.57 3.34 -3.62
C ASN A 131 -3.37 4.45 -2.91
N GLY A 132 -2.68 5.42 -2.31
CA GLY A 132 -3.28 6.56 -1.59
C GLY A 132 -3.93 7.61 -2.49
N ILE A 133 -3.49 7.74 -3.75
CA ILE A 133 -4.07 8.67 -4.75
C ILE A 133 -5.48 8.24 -5.23
N SER A 134 -6.06 7.20 -4.64
CA SER A 134 -7.40 6.65 -4.96
C SER A 134 -8.56 7.65 -4.80
N LEU A 135 -8.65 8.66 -5.67
CA LEU A 135 -9.83 9.46 -5.91
C LEU A 135 -10.83 8.73 -6.82
N ALA A 136 -10.39 7.71 -7.57
CA ALA A 136 -11.20 6.99 -8.55
C ALA A 136 -12.19 5.97 -7.96
N ASP A 137 -11.94 5.44 -6.75
CA ASP A 137 -12.84 4.50 -6.05
C ASP A 137 -13.70 5.18 -4.97
N ARG A 138 -13.79 6.52 -5.00
CA ARG A 138 -14.53 7.30 -4.00
C ARG A 138 -16.04 7.07 -4.06
N GLU A 139 -16.54 6.59 -5.19
CA GLU A 139 -17.96 6.28 -5.42
C GLU A 139 -18.40 4.95 -4.80
N ASP A 140 -17.55 3.91 -4.83
CA ASP A 140 -17.93 2.57 -4.35
C ASP A 140 -17.65 2.36 -2.85
N HIS A 141 -16.58 2.96 -2.31
CA HIS A 141 -16.15 2.73 -0.92
C HIS A 141 -15.72 4.04 -0.20
N PRO A 142 -16.68 4.84 0.32
CA PRO A 142 -16.38 6.14 0.93
C PRO A 142 -15.52 6.05 2.21
N ASN A 143 -15.52 4.90 2.90
CA ASN A 143 -14.65 4.68 4.05
C ASN A 143 -13.21 4.36 3.62
N ALA A 144 -13.01 3.61 2.53
CA ALA A 144 -11.67 3.31 2.02
C ALA A 144 -10.97 4.57 1.51
N ALA A 145 -11.71 5.47 0.86
CA ALA A 145 -11.18 6.76 0.40
C ALA A 145 -10.66 7.65 1.55
N LYS A 146 -11.29 7.59 2.73
CA LYS A 146 -10.83 8.32 3.93
C LYS A 146 -9.49 7.80 4.44
N TRP A 147 -9.28 6.49 4.40
CA TRP A 147 -8.01 5.86 4.79
C TRP A 147 -6.92 5.98 3.72
N ALA A 148 -7.29 6.01 2.44
CA ALA A 148 -6.36 6.21 1.33
C ALA A 148 -5.62 7.55 1.44
N GLY A 149 -6.32 8.61 1.88
CA GLY A 149 -5.71 9.90 2.16
C GLY A 149 -4.58 9.81 3.19
N LEU A 150 -4.74 8.99 4.24
CA LEU A 150 -3.69 8.76 5.23
C LEU A 150 -2.52 7.98 4.62
N SER A 151 -2.79 6.91 3.86
CA SER A 151 -1.76 6.12 3.17
C SER A 151 -0.90 6.95 2.21
N LEU A 152 -1.47 7.98 1.58
CA LEU A 152 -0.72 8.94 0.76
C LEU A 152 0.34 9.67 1.58
N TRP A 153 -0.04 10.24 2.73
CA TRP A 153 0.89 10.96 3.61
C TRP A 153 1.98 10.06 4.18
N PHE A 154 1.62 8.83 4.55
CA PHE A 154 2.61 7.82 4.96
C PHE A 154 3.56 7.47 3.81
N GLY A 155 3.03 7.21 2.61
CA GLY A 155 3.85 6.93 1.43
C GLY A 155 4.83 8.06 1.13
N LEU A 156 4.35 9.31 1.16
CA LEU A 156 5.18 10.50 0.96
C LEU A 156 6.28 10.61 2.03
N ALA A 157 5.94 10.39 3.29
CA ALA A 157 6.89 10.41 4.39
C ALA A 157 7.97 9.33 4.25
N THR A 158 7.58 8.10 3.90
CA THR A 158 8.50 6.98 3.68
C THR A 158 9.41 7.25 2.48
N ILE A 159 8.90 7.83 1.39
CA ILE A 159 9.71 8.24 0.23
C ILE A 159 10.71 9.31 0.64
N LEU A 160 10.29 10.37 1.33
CA LEU A 160 11.19 11.44 1.76
C LEU A 160 12.28 10.94 2.71
N LEU A 161 11.92 10.03 3.61
CA LEU A 161 12.86 9.36 4.51
C LEU A 161 13.84 8.50 3.71
N GLY A 162 13.37 7.69 2.76
CA GLY A 162 14.25 6.90 1.88
C GLY A 162 15.17 7.77 1.00
N VAL A 163 14.65 8.83 0.39
CA VAL A 163 15.42 9.77 -0.44
C VAL A 163 16.47 10.49 0.40
N GLY A 164 16.12 10.96 1.60
CA GLY A 164 17.07 11.63 2.48
C GLY A 164 18.20 10.71 2.95
N PHE A 165 17.91 9.43 3.25
CA PHE A 165 18.96 8.47 3.55
C PHE A 165 19.82 8.18 2.32
N LEU A 166 19.20 7.96 1.16
CA LEU A 166 19.94 7.72 -0.09
C LEU A 166 20.87 8.91 -0.40
N ALA A 167 20.38 10.13 -0.23
CA ALA A 167 21.16 11.34 -0.43
C ALA A 167 22.32 11.46 0.56
N LYS A 168 22.15 11.02 1.82
CA LYS A 168 23.22 10.96 2.81
C LYS A 168 24.35 9.98 2.44
N PHE A 169 24.01 8.88 1.76
CA PHE A 169 24.99 7.90 1.29
C PHE A 169 25.61 8.25 -0.07
N MET A 170 25.20 9.36 -0.69
CA MET A 170 25.83 9.88 -1.89
C MET A 170 26.78 11.02 -1.53
N PRO A 171 28.02 11.04 -2.06
CA PRO A 171 29.02 12.07 -1.78
C PRO A 171 28.66 13.36 -2.55
N ILE A 172 27.53 13.98 -2.23
CA ILE A 172 27.05 15.21 -2.86
C ILE A 172 27.19 16.34 -1.83
N PRO A 173 28.20 17.22 -1.95
CA PRO A 173 28.51 18.25 -0.96
C PRO A 173 27.34 19.21 -0.65
N ALA A 174 26.47 19.44 -1.63
CA ALA A 174 25.30 20.31 -1.48
C ALA A 174 24.23 19.76 -0.53
N ILE A 175 24.20 18.44 -0.29
CA ILE A 175 23.15 17.81 0.51
C ILE A 175 23.58 17.66 1.97
N GLU A 176 24.89 17.64 2.25
CA GLU A 176 25.42 17.55 3.61
C GLU A 176 25.00 18.74 4.49
N SER A 177 24.91 19.95 3.92
CA SER A 177 24.46 21.14 4.65
C SER A 177 22.94 21.15 4.89
N LEU A 178 22.16 20.49 4.03
CA LEU A 178 20.71 20.41 4.14
C LEU A 178 20.28 19.31 5.12
N LEU A 179 21.01 18.19 5.18
CA LEU A 179 20.74 17.06 6.07
C LEU A 179 21.36 17.27 7.45
N PHE A 180 20.83 18.24 8.20
CA PHE A 180 21.19 18.44 9.61
C PHE A 180 21.00 17.16 10.44
N ASN A 181 21.63 17.08 11.62
CA ASN A 181 21.73 15.87 12.47
C ASN A 181 20.39 15.13 12.78
N ARG A 182 19.23 15.76 12.51
CA ARG A 182 17.89 15.26 12.84
C ARG A 182 16.87 15.46 11.71
N TRP A 183 17.32 15.57 10.46
CA TRP A 183 16.45 15.82 9.31
C TRP A 183 15.31 14.78 9.17
N TRP A 184 15.55 13.53 9.62
CA TRP A 184 14.59 12.43 9.61
C TRP A 184 13.34 12.69 10.46
N ALA A 185 13.38 13.65 11.38
CA ALA A 185 12.20 14.07 12.15
C ALA A 185 11.15 14.76 11.27
N ILE A 186 11.57 15.45 10.19
CA ILE A 186 10.66 16.15 9.28
C ILE A 186 9.71 15.16 8.58
N PRO A 187 10.19 14.06 7.95
CA PRO A 187 9.31 13.03 7.41
C PRO A 187 8.28 12.48 8.40
N ILE A 188 8.61 12.35 9.69
CA ILE A 188 7.68 11.82 10.70
C ILE A 188 6.52 12.79 10.99
N LEU A 189 6.74 14.10 10.82
CA LEU A 189 5.70 15.11 10.99
C LEU A 189 4.66 15.09 9.86
N ILE A 190 5.05 14.67 8.66
CA ILE A 190 4.19 14.62 7.46
C ILE A 190 2.91 13.80 7.68
N PRO A 191 2.95 12.53 8.15
CA PRO A 191 1.74 11.77 8.43
C PRO A 191 0.96 12.35 9.62
N GLY A 192 1.64 13.02 10.56
CA GLY A 192 0.98 13.74 11.66
C GLY A 192 0.09 14.88 11.15
N VAL A 193 0.66 15.77 10.34
CA VAL A 193 -0.07 16.87 9.68
C VAL A 193 -1.14 16.32 8.74
N GLY A 194 -0.80 15.29 7.96
CA GLY A 194 -1.73 14.63 7.05
C GLY A 194 -2.95 14.03 7.75
N ALA A 195 -2.76 13.45 8.94
CA ALA A 195 -3.86 12.94 9.75
C ALA A 195 -4.78 14.07 10.25
N PHE A 196 -4.24 15.22 10.66
CA PHE A 196 -5.04 16.38 11.02
C PHE A 196 -5.81 16.98 9.85
N ILE A 197 -5.18 17.09 8.67
CA ILE A 197 -5.86 17.54 7.44
C ILE A 197 -7.01 16.59 7.11
N ASN A 198 -6.79 15.28 7.15
CA ASN A 198 -7.84 14.29 6.90
C ASN A 198 -8.97 14.38 7.95
N ALA A 199 -8.63 14.53 9.23
CA ALA A 199 -9.61 14.72 10.30
C ALA A 199 -10.46 15.97 10.05
N LEU A 200 -9.84 17.08 9.64
CA LEU A 200 -10.51 18.34 9.33
C LEU A 200 -11.42 18.23 8.12
N VAL A 201 -10.96 17.59 7.04
CA VAL A 201 -11.76 17.36 5.81
C VAL A 201 -12.99 16.50 6.11
N ILE A 202 -12.84 15.45 6.93
CA ILE A 202 -13.96 14.60 7.35
C ILE A 202 -14.93 15.37 8.26
N CYS A 203 -14.41 16.18 9.18
CA CYS A 203 -15.21 17.01 10.07
C CYS A 203 -16.04 18.04 9.28
N ALA A 204 -15.42 18.74 8.33
CA ALA A 204 -16.09 19.70 7.46
C ALA A 204 -17.16 19.04 6.58
N GLY A 205 -16.87 17.85 6.01
CA GLY A 205 -17.83 17.09 5.21
C GLY A 205 -19.05 16.56 5.98
N ASN A 206 -18.91 16.37 7.30
CA ASN A 206 -19.99 15.87 8.17
C ASN A 206 -20.73 16.99 8.93
N GLY A 207 -20.57 18.26 8.52
CA GLY A 207 -21.22 19.39 9.19
C GLY A 207 -20.67 19.65 10.60
N PHE A 208 -19.35 19.52 10.78
CA PHE A 208 -18.64 19.66 12.05
C PHE A 208 -19.03 18.65 13.15
N LYS A 209 -19.68 17.54 12.79
CA LYS A 209 -19.96 16.45 13.72
C LYS A 209 -18.72 15.57 13.90
N ALA A 210 -18.19 15.56 15.12
CA ALA A 210 -17.04 14.75 15.50
C ALA A 210 -17.39 13.26 15.45
N THR A 211 -17.09 12.61 14.33
CA THR A 211 -17.29 11.17 14.13
C THR A 211 -16.13 10.40 14.78
N TRP A 212 -16.34 9.14 15.17
CA TRP A 212 -15.29 8.26 15.71
C TRP A 212 -14.02 8.22 14.84
N THR A 213 -14.18 8.30 13.51
CA THR A 213 -13.07 8.38 12.56
C THR A 213 -12.24 9.66 12.70
N VAL A 214 -12.86 10.81 12.99
CA VAL A 214 -12.16 12.08 13.23
C VAL A 214 -11.30 11.97 14.49
N TRP A 215 -11.85 11.38 15.55
CA TRP A 215 -11.12 11.12 16.79
C TRP A 215 -9.93 10.17 16.59
N GLY A 216 -10.12 9.09 15.83
CA GLY A 216 -9.03 8.17 15.46
C GLY A 216 -7.90 8.87 14.70
N PHE A 217 -8.23 9.66 13.67
CA PHE A 217 -7.23 10.42 12.93
C PHE A 217 -6.55 11.50 13.77
N SER A 218 -7.27 12.19 14.66
CA SER A 218 -6.67 13.15 15.59
C SER A 218 -5.68 12.47 16.54
N LEU A 219 -5.99 11.28 17.05
CA LEU A 219 -5.07 10.53 17.92
C LEU A 219 -3.79 10.13 17.18
N ILE A 220 -3.91 9.63 15.94
CA ILE A 220 -2.77 9.32 15.07
C ILE A 220 -1.97 10.60 14.80
N GLY A 221 -2.65 11.70 14.48
CA GLY A 221 -2.01 13.00 14.24
C GLY A 221 -1.18 13.46 15.42
N VAL A 222 -1.73 13.39 16.65
CA VAL A 222 -1.02 13.76 17.87
C VAL A 222 0.17 12.84 18.11
N ALA A 223 0.00 11.51 17.97
CA ALA A 223 1.08 10.56 18.20
C ALA A 223 2.28 10.79 17.26
N PHE A 224 2.03 10.95 15.95
CA PHE A 224 3.09 11.20 14.98
C PHE A 224 3.72 12.60 15.13
N THR A 225 2.90 13.62 15.39
CA THR A 225 3.39 14.99 15.59
C THR A 225 4.24 15.08 16.84
N ALA A 226 3.79 14.51 17.96
CA ALA A 226 4.57 14.44 19.19
C ALA A 226 5.89 13.69 18.95
N THR A 227 5.85 12.52 18.30
CA THR A 227 7.06 11.76 17.98
C THR A 227 8.04 12.57 17.13
N GLY A 228 7.56 13.25 16.09
CA GLY A 228 8.39 14.10 15.22
C GLY A 228 8.99 15.29 15.96
N LEU A 229 8.22 15.99 16.81
CA LEU A 229 8.72 17.11 17.61
C LEU A 229 9.75 16.64 18.65
N PHE A 230 9.53 15.49 19.29
CA PHE A 230 10.48 14.90 20.23
C PHE A 230 11.81 14.57 19.56
N ALA A 231 11.75 13.95 18.38
CA ALA A 231 12.93 13.69 17.57
C ALA A 231 13.68 14.97 17.19
N LEU A 232 12.94 16.01 16.77
CA LEU A 232 13.49 17.29 16.32
C LEU A 232 14.18 18.07 17.46
N TYR A 233 13.54 18.16 18.63
CA TYR A 233 14.01 18.94 19.77
C TYR A 233 14.90 18.17 20.77
N ASN A 234 15.17 16.88 20.53
CA ASN A 234 15.93 16.03 21.45
C ASN A 234 15.29 15.87 22.83
N LEU A 235 13.97 15.81 22.88
CA LEU A 235 13.26 15.65 24.14
C LEU A 235 13.40 14.22 24.67
N ASN A 236 13.21 14.04 25.97
CA ASN A 236 13.35 12.74 26.61
C ASN A 236 12.21 11.78 26.17
N TRP A 237 12.56 10.69 25.49
CA TRP A 237 11.62 9.68 25.02
C TRP A 237 10.71 9.08 26.10
N ASN A 238 11.12 9.14 27.37
CA ASN A 238 10.29 8.71 28.50
C ASN A 238 9.01 9.54 28.67
N LEU A 239 8.98 10.79 28.17
CA LEU A 239 7.79 11.65 28.24
C LEU A 239 6.80 11.38 27.09
N LEU A 240 7.19 10.65 26.05
CA LEU A 240 6.35 10.39 24.89
C LEU A 240 5.14 9.50 25.25
N GLY A 241 5.36 8.44 26.04
CA GLY A 241 4.31 7.55 26.50
C GLY A 241 3.19 8.29 27.26
N PRO A 242 3.52 9.05 28.33
CA PRO A 242 2.54 9.87 29.05
C PRO A 242 1.79 10.87 28.17
N ILE A 243 2.47 11.55 27.23
CA ILE A 243 1.81 12.53 26.35
C ILE A 243 0.80 11.85 25.42
N ILE A 244 1.16 10.71 24.81
CA ILE A 244 0.24 9.95 23.97
C ILE A 244 -0.95 9.44 24.79
N LEU A 245 -0.72 9.02 26.04
CA LEU A 245 -1.79 8.54 26.92
C LEU A 245 -2.74 9.68 27.32
N ILE A 246 -2.23 10.86 27.67
CA ILE A 246 -3.04 12.05 27.95
C ILE A 246 -3.86 12.44 26.72
N ALA A 247 -3.23 12.48 25.55
CA ALA A 247 -3.91 12.78 24.30
C ALA A 247 -5.01 11.75 23.97
N GLY A 248 -4.71 10.46 24.12
CA GLY A 248 -5.68 9.38 23.97
C GLY A 248 -6.86 9.49 24.93
N GLY A 249 -6.59 9.80 26.20
CA GLY A 249 -7.61 10.04 27.21
C GLY A 249 -8.54 11.20 26.87
N LEU A 250 -7.98 12.34 26.44
CA LEU A 250 -8.75 13.51 26.01
C LEU A 250 -9.63 13.22 24.80
N VAL A 251 -9.09 12.49 23.82
CA VAL A 251 -9.81 12.06 22.61
C VAL A 251 -10.99 11.15 22.96
N VAL A 252 -10.79 10.15 23.81
CA VAL A 252 -11.85 9.22 24.23
C VAL A 252 -12.93 9.94 25.04
N LEU A 253 -12.51 10.80 25.98
CA LEU A 253 -13.43 11.57 26.82
C LEU A 253 -14.32 12.50 25.97
N SER A 254 -13.73 13.19 25.00
CA SER A 254 -14.48 14.07 24.11
C SER A 254 -15.41 13.30 23.16
N GLY A 255 -15.01 12.11 22.72
CA GLY A 255 -15.88 11.19 21.95
C GLY A 255 -17.08 10.66 22.72
N LEU A 256 -16.97 10.49 24.05
CA LEU A 256 -18.10 10.11 24.91
C LEU A 256 -19.05 11.29 25.15
N LEU A 257 -18.51 12.49 25.34
CA LEU A 257 -19.31 13.69 25.58
C LEU A 257 -20.16 14.12 24.38
N THR A 258 -19.69 13.84 23.16
CA THR A 258 -20.42 14.17 21.92
C THR A 258 -21.52 13.17 21.53
N LYS A 259 -21.66 12.05 22.26
CA LYS A 259 -22.74 11.06 22.07
C LYS A 259 -23.98 11.32 22.93
N LYS A 260 -23.94 12.30 23.83
CA LYS A 260 -25.12 12.80 24.57
C LYS A 260 -25.74 13.98 23.83
#